data_AF-G5HKB7-F1
#
_entry.id   AF-G5HKB7-F1
#
_cell.length_a   1.000
_cell.length_b   1.000
_cell.length_c   1.000
_cell.angle_alpha   90.00
_cell.angle_beta   90.00
_cell.angle_gamma   90.00
#
_symmetry.space_group_name_H-M   'P 1'
#
loop_
_entity.id
_entity.type
_entity.pdbx_description
1 polymer ?
#
loop_
_entity_poly.entity_id
_entity_poly.type
_entity_poly.pdbx_seq_one_letter_code
_entity_poly.pdbx_strand_id
1 'polypeptide(L)'
;MADLLKNMFNPKSLNEIAAAIRSVYPAFQAEEFVRSTMDETWDDLELKARVRKINISLGTYLPADYREALAVLDQVIADCPSGLFGILFPDFVEVYGQDEENWDLSIAALERYTTYSSSEFAVRPFIIHHEERMMAQMYAWSKHENEHVRRLASEGCRPQLPWGQALNKYKKDPTPILPILEQLKADPSPYVRKSVANNLNDISKTHPELVIKLAKDWYGKNEYTDWIVKHGCRTLLKKGNRDVMAMFGYHDVDSIEVEDFCLAPSAVSIGEDIVFSFYISAKEAAKVRLEYGIDYVKANGRRNRKIFQISEILLDDNEKKFYEKKHSFADLSTRRHYPGTHSLTLIVNGVERCGQDFELVM
;
A
#
# COMPACT_ATOMS: atom_id res chain seq x y z
N MET A 1 6.31 -12.97 20.06
CA MET A 1 5.44 -12.57 18.94
C MET A 1 5.17 -11.10 19.08
N ALA A 2 5.18 -10.32 17.99
CA ALA A 2 4.75 -8.92 18.06
C ALA A 2 3.25 -8.89 18.37
N ASP A 3 2.81 -7.98 19.24
CA ASP A 3 1.39 -7.80 19.54
C ASP A 3 0.60 -7.37 18.29
N LEU A 4 -0.66 -7.81 18.21
CA LEU A 4 -1.54 -7.42 17.12
C LEU A 4 -1.80 -5.92 17.16
N LEU A 5 -1.79 -5.27 16.00
CA LEU A 5 -1.97 -3.82 15.89
C LEU A 5 -3.29 -3.33 16.53
N LYS A 6 -4.35 -4.14 16.47
CA LYS A 6 -5.65 -3.84 17.10
C LYS A 6 -5.58 -3.67 18.63
N ASN A 7 -4.57 -4.28 19.28
CA ASN A 7 -4.39 -4.25 20.73
C ASN A 7 -3.81 -2.92 21.23
N MET A 8 -3.42 -2.02 20.32
CA MET A 8 -3.13 -0.64 20.70
C MET A 8 -4.34 0.06 21.33
N PHE A 9 -5.55 -0.33 20.90
CA PHE A 9 -6.81 0.07 21.53
C PHE A 9 -7.14 -0.97 22.59
N ASN A 10 -6.97 -0.56 23.83
CA ASN A 10 -7.16 -1.34 25.05
C ASN A 10 -7.67 -0.42 26.17
N PRO A 11 -8.08 -0.96 27.34
CA PRO A 11 -8.66 -0.16 28.41
C PRO A 11 -7.79 1.03 28.82
N LYS A 12 -6.47 0.86 28.89
CA LYS A 12 -5.54 1.93 29.26
C LYS A 12 -5.60 3.08 28.25
N SER A 13 -5.45 2.76 26.96
CA SER A 13 -5.47 3.78 25.90
C SER A 13 -6.81 4.51 25.78
N LEU A 14 -7.94 3.82 25.99
CA LEU A 14 -9.27 4.45 25.95
C LEU A 14 -9.46 5.38 27.16
N ASN A 15 -8.97 5.01 28.34
CA ASN A 15 -8.96 5.89 29.51
C ASN A 15 -8.08 7.13 29.29
N GLU A 16 -6.92 6.98 28.62
CA GLU A 16 -6.06 8.11 28.26
C GLU A 16 -6.77 9.08 27.31
N ILE A 17 -7.44 8.58 26.27
CA ILE A 17 -8.26 9.39 25.35
C ILE A 17 -9.40 10.07 26.12
N ALA A 18 -10.13 9.33 26.96
CA ALA A 18 -11.24 9.85 27.73
C ALA A 18 -10.80 10.95 28.70
N ALA A 19 -9.64 10.80 29.34
CA ALA A 19 -9.06 11.80 30.22
C ALA A 19 -8.64 13.06 29.45
N ALA A 20 -8.06 12.91 28.26
CA ALA A 20 -7.69 14.03 27.40
C ALA A 20 -8.92 14.79 26.89
N ILE A 21 -10.01 14.11 26.54
CA ILE A 21 -11.27 14.77 26.19
C ILE A 21 -11.86 15.48 27.40
N ARG A 22 -11.87 14.83 28.58
CA ARG A 22 -12.44 15.42 29.81
C ARG A 22 -11.69 16.66 30.28
N SER A 23 -10.39 16.80 30.01
CA SER A 23 -9.62 17.99 30.39
C SER A 23 -10.06 19.25 29.65
N VAL A 24 -10.58 19.10 28.42
CA VAL A 24 -11.08 20.21 27.59
C VAL A 24 -12.61 20.29 27.58
N TYR A 25 -13.31 19.19 27.86
CA TYR A 25 -14.76 19.10 27.94
C TYR A 25 -15.17 18.38 29.25
N PRO A 26 -15.28 19.10 30.38
CA PRO A 26 -15.52 18.49 31.69
C PRO A 26 -16.82 17.68 31.83
N ALA A 27 -17.81 17.93 30.97
CA ALA A 27 -19.06 17.17 30.94
C ALA A 27 -18.94 15.78 30.29
N PHE A 28 -17.78 15.45 29.70
CA PHE A 28 -17.53 14.14 29.09
C PHE A 28 -17.63 13.01 30.12
N GLN A 29 -18.54 12.06 29.89
CA GLN A 29 -18.78 10.91 30.76
C GLN A 29 -17.75 9.80 30.49
N ALA A 30 -16.50 10.05 30.91
CA ALA A 30 -15.35 9.19 30.61
C ALA A 30 -15.54 7.70 30.95
N GLU A 31 -16.05 7.40 32.14
CA GLU A 31 -16.25 6.01 32.60
C GLU A 31 -17.31 5.29 31.75
N GLU A 32 -18.42 5.96 31.47
CA GLU A 32 -19.50 5.42 30.63
C GLU A 32 -19.05 5.24 29.18
N PHE A 33 -18.27 6.17 28.64
CA PHE A 33 -17.65 6.04 27.31
C PHE A 33 -16.77 4.79 27.21
N VAL A 34 -15.87 4.55 28.16
CA VAL A 34 -14.99 3.36 28.13
C VAL A 34 -15.83 2.10 28.25
N ARG A 35 -16.79 2.08 29.20
CA ARG A 35 -17.67 0.93 29.46
C ARG A 35 -18.53 0.56 28.26
N SER A 36 -19.16 1.54 27.59
CA SER A 36 -20.01 1.28 26.44
C SER A 36 -19.22 0.97 25.17
N THR A 37 -17.97 1.44 25.05
CA THR A 37 -17.12 1.16 23.89
C THR A 37 -16.56 -0.27 23.94
N MET A 38 -16.12 -0.72 25.11
CA MET A 38 -15.55 -2.05 25.33
C MET A 38 -16.58 -3.05 25.86
N ASP A 39 -17.72 -3.17 25.17
CA ASP A 39 -18.74 -4.18 25.48
C ASP A 39 -18.30 -5.61 25.07
N GLU A 40 -19.20 -6.58 25.23
CA GLU A 40 -18.97 -8.00 24.94
C GLU A 40 -18.51 -8.32 23.51
N THR A 41 -18.73 -7.43 22.54
CA THR A 41 -18.32 -7.62 21.14
C THR A 41 -16.89 -7.15 20.85
N TRP A 42 -16.24 -6.45 21.80
CA TRP A 42 -14.96 -5.77 21.56
C TRP A 42 -13.82 -6.69 21.10
N ASP A 43 -13.73 -7.89 21.69
CA ASP A 43 -12.63 -8.82 21.44
C ASP A 43 -12.66 -9.41 20.02
N ASP A 44 -13.85 -9.48 19.42
CA ASP A 44 -14.07 -9.94 18.04
C ASP A 44 -13.74 -8.86 16.99
N LEU A 45 -13.58 -7.60 17.39
CA LEU A 45 -13.34 -6.51 16.46
C LEU A 45 -11.87 -6.43 16.03
N GLU A 46 -11.67 -6.32 14.72
CA GLU A 46 -10.40 -5.94 14.09
C GLU A 46 -10.16 -4.42 14.14
N LEU A 47 -8.94 -4.00 13.83
CA LEU A 47 -8.47 -2.61 14.03
C LEU A 47 -9.46 -1.52 13.54
N LYS A 48 -9.89 -1.58 12.27
CA LYS A 48 -10.80 -0.55 11.70
C LYS A 48 -12.18 -0.57 12.35
N ALA A 49 -12.67 -1.74 12.76
CA ALA A 49 -13.93 -1.86 13.45
C ALA A 49 -13.86 -1.30 14.89
N ARG A 50 -12.72 -1.48 15.58
CA ARG A 50 -12.44 -0.81 16.86
C ARG A 50 -12.43 0.71 16.73
N VAL A 51 -11.75 1.25 15.72
CA VAL A 51 -11.75 2.69 15.40
C VAL A 51 -13.17 3.21 15.20
N ARG A 52 -13.96 2.53 14.35
CA ARG A 52 -15.36 2.93 14.09
C ARG A 52 -16.20 2.88 15.35
N LYS A 53 -16.07 1.83 16.17
CA LYS A 53 -16.83 1.69 17.42
C LYS A 53 -16.48 2.78 18.42
N ILE A 54 -15.19 3.10 18.59
CA ILE A 54 -14.75 4.21 19.43
C ILE A 54 -15.43 5.51 18.98
N ASN A 55 -15.43 5.82 17.69
CA ASN A 55 -16.04 7.05 17.18
C ASN A 55 -17.57 7.07 17.29
N ILE A 56 -18.24 5.93 17.13
CA ILE A 56 -19.68 5.81 17.41
C ILE A 56 -19.96 6.18 18.87
N SER A 57 -19.21 5.59 19.81
CA SER A 57 -19.33 5.96 21.22
C SER A 57 -18.99 7.43 21.48
N LEU A 58 -17.94 7.98 20.86
CA LEU A 58 -17.59 9.39 21.01
C LEU A 58 -18.75 10.31 20.60
N GLY A 59 -19.46 10.00 19.52
CA GLY A 59 -20.62 10.81 19.10
C GLY A 59 -21.78 10.81 20.09
N THR A 60 -21.87 9.82 20.97
CA THR A 60 -22.86 9.80 22.07
C THR A 60 -22.48 10.73 23.23
N TYR A 61 -21.17 10.90 23.49
CA TYR A 61 -20.68 11.60 24.69
C TYR A 61 -20.01 12.95 24.42
N LEU A 62 -19.71 13.26 23.15
CA LEU A 62 -19.32 14.60 22.70
C LEU A 62 -20.57 15.50 22.55
N PRO A 63 -20.38 16.82 22.38
CA PRO A 63 -21.47 17.71 22.00
C PRO A 63 -22.26 17.19 20.80
N ALA A 64 -23.59 17.32 20.85
CA ALA A 64 -24.46 16.91 19.74
C ALA A 64 -24.28 17.79 18.49
N ASP A 65 -23.88 19.05 18.70
CA ASP A 65 -23.48 19.93 17.60
C ASP A 65 -22.11 19.52 17.06
N TYR A 66 -22.03 19.27 15.75
CA TYR A 66 -20.82 18.77 15.10
C TYR A 66 -19.64 19.75 15.19
N ARG A 67 -19.90 21.06 15.09
CA ARG A 67 -18.85 22.08 15.19
C ARG A 67 -18.27 22.13 16.59
N GLU A 68 -19.11 22.05 17.62
CA GLU A 68 -18.66 21.96 19.01
C GLU A 68 -17.88 20.67 19.29
N ALA A 69 -18.33 19.53 18.75
CA ALA A 69 -17.59 18.26 18.84
C ALA A 69 -16.21 18.35 18.20
N LEU A 70 -16.09 18.94 16.99
CA LEU A 70 -14.80 19.19 16.35
C LEU A 70 -13.92 20.14 17.17
N ALA A 71 -14.48 21.19 17.78
CA ALA A 71 -13.71 22.12 18.61
C ALA A 71 -13.10 21.44 19.85
N VAL A 72 -13.79 20.44 20.40
CA VAL A 72 -13.24 19.58 21.46
C VAL A 72 -12.11 18.71 20.90
N LEU A 73 -12.36 17.99 19.80
CA LEU A 73 -11.40 17.09 19.18
C LEU A 73 -10.11 17.79 18.70
N ASP A 74 -10.25 19.02 18.19
CA ASP A 74 -9.15 19.87 17.75
C ASP A 74 -8.18 20.23 18.88
N GLN A 75 -8.68 20.38 20.11
CA GLN A 75 -7.83 20.63 21.28
C GLN A 75 -7.14 19.35 21.74
N VAL A 76 -7.83 18.21 21.66
CA VAL A 76 -7.29 16.91 22.10
C VAL A 76 -6.19 16.41 21.18
N ILE A 77 -6.34 16.57 19.86
CA ILE A 77 -5.39 16.01 18.89
C ILE A 77 -3.98 16.59 19.03
N ALA A 78 -3.86 17.85 19.49
CA ALA A 78 -2.58 18.52 19.68
C ALA A 78 -1.72 17.83 20.76
N ASP A 79 -2.36 17.31 21.81
CA ASP A 79 -1.71 16.65 22.95
C ASP A 79 -1.71 15.12 22.83
N CYS A 80 -2.39 14.56 21.83
CA CYS A 80 -2.37 13.13 21.57
C CYS A 80 -0.98 12.69 21.07
N PRO A 81 -0.37 11.64 21.66
CA PRO A 81 0.87 11.08 21.14
C PRO A 81 0.72 10.73 19.66
N SER A 82 1.55 11.35 18.81
CA SER A 82 1.53 11.16 17.36
C SER A 82 1.67 9.68 16.98
N GLY A 83 0.85 9.19 16.04
CA GLY A 83 0.89 7.80 15.59
C GLY A 83 -0.46 7.26 15.14
N LEU A 84 -0.75 6.00 15.47
CA LEU A 84 -1.94 5.31 14.98
C LEU A 84 -3.22 5.69 15.75
N PHE A 85 -3.13 6.35 16.92
CA PHE A 85 -4.31 6.91 17.62
C PHE A 85 -4.95 8.07 16.85
N GLY A 86 -4.15 8.81 16.07
CA GLY A 86 -4.65 9.88 15.22
C GLY A 86 -5.63 9.43 14.14
N ILE A 87 -5.77 8.11 13.88
CA ILE A 87 -6.77 7.58 12.94
C ILE A 87 -8.21 7.78 13.43
N LEU A 88 -8.42 8.01 14.72
CA LEU A 88 -9.75 8.23 15.29
C LEU A 88 -10.39 9.52 14.75
N PHE A 89 -9.62 10.62 14.69
CA PHE A 89 -10.16 11.94 14.38
C PHE A 89 -10.70 12.06 12.95
N PRO A 90 -9.99 11.61 11.89
CA PRO A 90 -10.57 11.58 10.55
C PRO A 90 -11.79 10.65 10.45
N ASP A 91 -11.80 9.52 11.15
CA ASP A 91 -12.94 8.59 11.11
C ASP A 91 -14.18 9.19 11.81
N PHE A 92 -14.02 10.05 12.83
CA PHE A 92 -15.14 10.83 13.39
C PHE A 92 -15.76 11.76 12.34
N VAL A 93 -14.93 12.45 11.56
CA VAL A 93 -15.39 13.28 10.43
C VAL A 93 -16.09 12.43 9.36
N GLU A 94 -15.57 11.25 9.06
CA GLU A 94 -16.20 10.30 8.14
C GLU A 94 -17.60 9.88 8.61
N VAL A 95 -17.81 9.70 9.92
CA VAL A 95 -19.09 9.24 10.48
C VAL A 95 -20.13 10.36 10.55
N TYR A 96 -19.73 11.56 11.01
CA TYR A 96 -20.68 12.62 11.40
C TYR A 96 -20.63 13.89 10.53
N GLY A 97 -19.65 14.02 9.63
CA GLY A 97 -19.37 15.25 8.90
C GLY A 97 -19.77 15.25 7.42
N GLN A 98 -20.56 14.28 6.95
CA GLN A 98 -20.85 14.17 5.51
C GLN A 98 -21.99 15.08 5.02
N ASP A 99 -22.75 15.69 5.92
CA ASP A 99 -23.85 16.59 5.55
C ASP A 99 -23.35 17.86 4.87
N GLU A 100 -24.12 18.38 3.91
CA GLU A 100 -23.74 19.55 3.09
C GLU A 100 -23.40 20.78 3.95
N GLU A 101 -24.13 21.00 5.04
CA GLU A 101 -23.92 22.12 5.98
C GLU A 101 -22.56 22.06 6.69
N ASN A 102 -21.99 20.85 6.82
CA ASN A 102 -20.74 20.58 7.52
C ASN A 102 -19.53 20.48 6.59
N TRP A 103 -19.72 20.55 5.27
CA TRP A 103 -18.65 20.31 4.29
C TRP A 103 -17.37 21.08 4.61
N ASP A 104 -17.44 22.41 4.74
CA ASP A 104 -16.25 23.24 4.91
C ASP A 104 -15.52 22.92 6.23
N LEU A 105 -16.28 22.64 7.29
CA LEU A 105 -15.72 22.21 8.58
C LEU A 105 -15.02 20.85 8.46
N SER A 106 -15.66 19.90 7.80
CA SER A 106 -15.14 18.54 7.63
C SER A 106 -13.89 18.52 6.77
N ILE A 107 -13.88 19.23 5.64
CA ILE A 107 -12.70 19.32 4.78
C ILE A 107 -11.52 19.97 5.51
N ALA A 108 -11.76 21.08 6.23
CA ALA A 108 -10.72 21.72 7.04
C ALA A 108 -10.22 20.81 8.18
N ALA A 109 -11.11 20.04 8.81
CA ALA A 109 -10.74 19.06 9.83
C ALA A 109 -9.89 17.92 9.25
N LEU A 110 -10.25 17.36 8.08
CA LEU A 110 -9.48 16.30 7.43
C LEU A 110 -8.09 16.77 7.00
N GLU A 111 -7.97 18.01 6.51
CA GLU A 111 -6.68 18.63 6.19
C GLU A 111 -5.79 18.73 7.42
N ARG A 112 -6.35 19.18 8.55
CA ARG A 112 -5.63 19.31 9.81
C ARG A 112 -5.25 17.95 10.40
N TYR A 113 -6.18 17.01 10.49
CA TYR A 113 -5.95 15.72 11.13
C TYR A 113 -4.98 14.82 10.36
N THR A 114 -4.84 15.03 9.04
CA THR A 114 -3.89 14.22 8.25
C THR A 114 -2.43 14.47 8.63
N THR A 115 -2.10 15.56 9.34
CA THR A 115 -0.73 15.82 9.81
C THR A 115 -0.36 15.02 11.06
N TYR A 116 -1.36 14.54 11.82
CA TYR A 116 -1.16 13.75 13.04
C TYR A 116 -1.19 12.24 12.78
N SER A 117 -1.83 11.83 11.67
CA SER A 117 -1.87 10.44 11.21
C SER A 117 -2.12 10.38 9.70
N SER A 118 -3.36 10.12 9.28
CA SER A 118 -3.77 10.14 7.87
C SER A 118 -5.28 10.21 7.74
N SER A 119 -5.76 11.09 6.87
CA SER A 119 -7.18 11.21 6.51
C SER A 119 -7.55 10.36 5.28
N GLU A 120 -6.67 9.46 4.82
CA GLU A 120 -6.79 8.73 3.55
C GLU A 120 -8.05 7.87 3.41
N PHE A 121 -8.63 7.42 4.52
CA PHE A 121 -9.90 6.67 4.53
C PHE A 121 -11.10 7.63 4.51
N ALA A 122 -11.04 8.64 5.38
CA ALA A 122 -12.14 9.55 5.65
C ALA A 122 -12.49 10.46 4.48
N VAL A 123 -11.54 10.79 3.60
CA VAL A 123 -11.82 11.56 2.37
C VAL A 123 -12.63 10.77 1.33
N ARG A 124 -12.67 9.44 1.42
CA ARG A 124 -13.18 8.59 0.34
C ARG A 124 -14.70 8.66 0.18
N PRO A 125 -15.51 8.69 1.26
CA PRO A 125 -16.94 8.96 1.12
C PRO A 125 -17.24 10.31 0.45
N PHE A 126 -16.47 11.37 0.77
CA PHE A 126 -16.63 12.67 0.09
C PHE A 126 -16.29 12.58 -1.41
N ILE A 127 -15.28 11.81 -1.80
CA ILE A 127 -14.99 11.54 -3.22
C ILE A 127 -16.16 10.79 -3.89
N ILE A 128 -16.76 9.82 -3.19
CA ILE A 128 -17.83 8.98 -3.75
C ILE A 128 -19.12 9.78 -3.94
N HIS A 129 -19.48 10.62 -2.96
CA HIS A 129 -20.73 11.36 -2.97
C HIS A 129 -20.63 12.71 -3.71
N HIS A 130 -19.47 13.36 -3.70
CA HIS A 130 -19.24 14.69 -4.26
C HIS A 130 -17.92 14.78 -5.04
N GLU A 131 -17.74 13.88 -6.02
CA GLU A 131 -16.48 13.69 -6.74
C GLU A 131 -15.83 14.98 -7.25
N GLU A 132 -16.58 15.79 -8.01
CA GLU A 132 -16.04 16.99 -8.65
C GLU A 132 -15.50 17.98 -7.59
N ARG A 133 -16.31 18.26 -6.57
CA ARG A 133 -15.95 19.17 -5.46
C ARG A 133 -14.76 18.63 -4.67
N MET A 134 -14.78 17.35 -4.30
CA MET A 134 -13.72 16.75 -3.51
C MET A 134 -12.41 16.66 -4.31
N MET A 135 -12.45 16.30 -5.60
CA MET A 135 -11.24 16.20 -6.42
C MET A 135 -10.64 17.57 -6.74
N ALA A 136 -11.45 18.62 -6.85
CA ALA A 136 -10.95 19.99 -6.89
C ALA A 136 -10.16 20.34 -5.61
N GLN A 137 -10.68 19.96 -4.44
CA GLN A 137 -9.97 20.12 -3.17
C GLN A 137 -8.69 19.28 -3.10
N MET A 138 -8.73 18.01 -3.53
CA MET A 138 -7.53 17.15 -3.57
C MET A 138 -6.45 17.76 -4.49
N TYR A 139 -6.85 18.35 -5.62
CA TYR A 139 -5.92 19.07 -6.48
C TYR A 139 -5.37 20.34 -5.80
N ALA A 140 -6.17 21.10 -5.05
CA ALA A 140 -5.67 22.20 -4.23
C ALA A 140 -4.65 21.73 -3.18
N TRP A 141 -4.97 20.66 -2.44
CA TRP A 141 -4.08 20.03 -1.45
C TRP A 141 -2.78 19.51 -2.04
N SER A 142 -2.76 19.12 -3.32
CA SER A 142 -1.51 18.72 -4.00
C SER A 142 -0.48 19.85 -4.14
N LYS A 143 -0.89 21.11 -3.90
CA LYS A 143 -0.02 22.30 -3.92
C LYS A 143 0.32 22.81 -2.51
N HIS A 144 -0.16 22.15 -1.47
CA HIS A 144 -0.03 22.59 -0.09
C HIS A 144 1.44 22.53 0.40
N GLU A 145 1.84 23.42 1.30
CA GLU A 145 3.23 23.48 1.81
C GLU A 145 3.60 22.25 2.65
N ASN A 146 2.63 21.72 3.40
CA ASN A 146 2.79 20.52 4.22
C ASN A 146 2.73 19.23 3.38
N GLU A 147 3.76 18.39 3.50
CA GLU A 147 3.88 17.11 2.78
C GLU A 147 2.76 16.11 3.11
N HIS A 148 2.21 16.12 4.33
CA HIS A 148 1.13 15.21 4.74
C HIS A 148 -0.14 15.49 3.96
N VAL A 149 -0.44 16.77 3.70
CA VAL A 149 -1.60 17.22 2.92
C VAL A 149 -1.41 16.89 1.44
N ARG A 150 -0.20 17.14 0.89
CA ARG A 150 0.13 16.72 -0.49
C ARG A 150 0.07 15.20 -0.67
N ARG A 151 0.54 14.45 0.31
CA ARG A 151 0.45 12.98 0.30
C ARG A 151 -1.00 12.55 0.34
N LEU A 152 -1.85 13.16 1.18
CA LEU A 152 -3.27 12.87 1.24
C LEU A 152 -3.93 13.05 -0.14
N ALA A 153 -3.61 14.13 -0.86
CA ALA A 153 -4.12 14.38 -2.21
C ALA A 153 -3.86 13.22 -3.17
N SER A 154 -2.67 12.61 -3.14
CA SER A 154 -2.35 11.43 -3.95
C SER A 154 -2.92 10.13 -3.37
N GLU A 155 -2.84 9.94 -2.05
CA GLU A 155 -3.17 8.66 -1.41
C GLU A 155 -4.69 8.44 -1.31
N GLY A 156 -5.42 9.47 -0.89
CA GLY A 156 -6.86 9.40 -0.63
C GLY A 156 -7.68 9.11 -1.88
N CYS A 157 -7.18 9.51 -3.07
CA CYS A 157 -7.83 9.22 -4.34
C CYS A 157 -7.33 7.93 -5.03
N ARG A 158 -6.49 7.11 -4.38
CA ARG A 158 -6.01 5.84 -4.96
C ARG A 158 -7.17 4.93 -5.36
N PRO A 159 -7.16 4.31 -6.56
CA PRO A 159 -8.19 3.35 -6.98
C PRO A 159 -8.29 2.14 -6.05
N GLN A 160 -7.15 1.70 -5.49
CA GLN A 160 -7.02 0.47 -4.69
C GLN A 160 -6.19 0.71 -3.42
N LEU A 161 -6.68 1.57 -2.54
CA LEU A 161 -6.08 1.80 -1.24
C LEU A 161 -6.25 0.56 -0.32
N PRO A 162 -5.18 -0.02 0.26
CA PRO A 162 -5.30 -1.08 1.26
C PRO A 162 -6.13 -0.62 2.46
N TRP A 163 -7.02 -1.48 2.96
CA TRP A 163 -7.96 -1.21 4.07
C TRP A 163 -8.99 -0.09 3.82
N GLY A 164 -8.85 0.67 2.73
CA GLY A 164 -9.83 1.68 2.32
C GLY A 164 -10.88 1.13 1.36
N GLN A 165 -12.03 1.81 1.31
CA GLN A 165 -13.10 1.50 0.36
C GLN A 165 -12.61 1.67 -1.09
N ALA A 166 -12.69 0.66 -1.95
CA ALA A 166 -12.21 0.79 -3.32
C ALA A 166 -12.98 1.87 -4.11
N LEU A 167 -12.27 2.76 -4.81
CA LEU A 167 -12.88 3.75 -5.70
C LEU A 167 -13.04 3.12 -7.09
N ASN A 168 -14.10 2.32 -7.24
CA ASN A 168 -14.33 1.52 -8.45
C ASN A 168 -14.47 2.38 -9.72
N LYS A 169 -14.99 3.60 -9.61
CA LYS A 169 -15.03 4.56 -10.73
C LYS A 169 -13.63 4.85 -11.26
N TYR A 170 -12.64 5.03 -10.38
CA TYR A 170 -11.25 5.28 -10.78
C TYR A 170 -10.49 4.05 -11.25
N LYS A 171 -10.96 2.84 -10.92
CA LYS A 171 -10.45 1.63 -11.56
C LYS A 171 -10.88 1.53 -13.02
N LYS A 172 -12.03 2.13 -13.38
CA LYS A 172 -12.60 2.18 -14.74
C LYS A 172 -12.10 3.38 -15.54
N ASP A 173 -11.96 4.54 -14.89
CA ASP A 173 -11.47 5.77 -15.49
C ASP A 173 -10.60 6.55 -14.48
N PRO A 174 -9.26 6.50 -14.62
CA PRO A 174 -8.34 7.19 -13.71
C PRO A 174 -8.16 8.67 -14.05
N THR A 175 -8.85 9.21 -15.07
CA THR A 175 -8.66 10.60 -15.54
C THR A 175 -8.72 11.65 -14.42
N PRO A 176 -9.65 11.59 -13.44
CA PRO A 176 -9.71 12.57 -12.36
C PRO A 176 -8.45 12.62 -11.46
N ILE A 177 -7.67 11.55 -11.44
CA ILE A 177 -6.46 11.42 -10.61
C ILE A 177 -5.25 12.06 -11.30
N LEU A 178 -5.19 12.01 -12.64
CA LEU A 178 -4.00 12.36 -13.41
C LEU A 178 -3.45 13.77 -13.12
N PRO A 179 -4.28 14.84 -12.99
CA PRO A 179 -3.79 16.18 -12.67
C PRO A 179 -3.00 16.25 -11.35
N ILE A 180 -3.41 15.46 -10.35
CA ILE A 180 -2.74 15.39 -9.04
C ILE A 180 -1.38 14.69 -9.18
N LEU A 181 -1.33 13.57 -9.90
CA LEU A 181 -0.06 12.85 -10.10
C LEU A 181 0.92 13.70 -10.92
N GLU A 182 0.44 14.41 -11.94
CA GLU A 182 1.22 15.33 -12.75
C GLU A 182 1.81 16.47 -11.92
N GLN A 183 1.04 17.02 -10.97
CA GLN A 183 1.49 18.05 -10.03
C GLN A 183 2.58 17.53 -9.08
N LEU A 184 2.46 16.29 -8.62
CA LEU A 184 3.31 15.70 -7.57
C LEU A 184 4.48 14.84 -8.11
N LYS A 185 4.62 14.70 -9.43
CA LYS A 185 5.60 13.78 -10.06
C LYS A 185 7.07 14.09 -9.76
N ALA A 186 7.38 15.25 -9.20
CA ALA A 186 8.73 15.65 -8.80
C ALA A 186 8.77 16.17 -7.35
N ASP A 187 7.81 15.76 -6.51
CA ASP A 187 7.71 16.25 -5.13
C ASP A 187 9.00 15.99 -4.33
N PRO A 188 9.50 16.96 -3.55
CA PRO A 188 10.72 16.79 -2.76
C PRO A 188 10.57 15.77 -1.62
N SER A 189 9.34 15.50 -1.16
CA SER A 189 9.09 14.54 -0.08
C SER A 189 9.11 13.08 -0.60
N PRO A 190 9.98 12.20 -0.07
CA PRO A 190 9.91 10.77 -0.33
C PRO A 190 8.56 10.14 0.06
N TYR A 191 7.89 10.69 1.08
CA TYR A 191 6.59 10.22 1.55
C TYR A 191 5.50 10.46 0.49
N VAL A 192 5.48 11.66 -0.10
CA VAL A 192 4.58 12.00 -1.21
C VAL A 192 4.91 11.16 -2.45
N ARG A 193 6.18 11.05 -2.85
CA ARG A 193 6.60 10.26 -4.02
C ARG A 193 6.17 8.80 -3.92
N LYS A 194 6.26 8.21 -2.72
CA LYS A 194 5.81 6.82 -2.48
C LYS A 194 4.30 6.68 -2.73
N SER A 195 3.51 7.66 -2.34
CA SER A 195 2.07 7.69 -2.63
C SER A 195 1.79 7.78 -4.13
N VAL A 196 2.43 8.72 -4.83
CA VAL A 196 2.27 8.91 -6.29
C VAL A 196 2.60 7.62 -7.03
N ALA A 197 3.72 6.98 -6.68
CA ALA A 197 4.13 5.73 -7.28
C ALA A 197 3.19 4.56 -6.95
N ASN A 198 2.61 4.51 -5.74
CA ASN A 198 1.59 3.52 -5.41
C ASN A 198 0.29 3.73 -6.18
N ASN A 199 -0.12 4.98 -6.37
CA ASN A 199 -1.29 5.35 -7.17
C ASN A 199 -1.08 4.94 -8.64
N LEU A 200 0.08 5.29 -9.22
CA LEU A 200 0.47 4.87 -10.57
C LEU A 200 0.47 3.34 -10.73
N ASN A 201 0.97 2.61 -9.71
CA ASN A 201 0.93 1.15 -9.72
C ASN A 201 -0.48 0.56 -9.56
N ASP A 202 -1.40 1.27 -8.92
CA ASP A 202 -2.80 0.85 -8.87
C ASP A 202 -3.49 1.03 -10.22
N ILE A 203 -3.19 2.12 -10.92
CA ILE A 203 -3.67 2.39 -12.28
C ILE A 203 -3.10 1.35 -13.27
N SER A 204 -1.83 0.96 -13.16
CA SER A 204 -1.19 0.01 -14.10
C SER A 204 -1.82 -1.39 -14.10
N LYS A 205 -2.59 -1.73 -13.06
CA LYS A 205 -3.32 -3.00 -12.97
C LYS A 205 -4.53 -3.07 -13.90
N THR A 206 -5.17 -1.93 -14.21
CA THR A 206 -6.35 -1.86 -15.08
C THR A 206 -6.10 -1.06 -16.37
N HIS A 207 -5.15 -0.13 -16.37
CA HIS A 207 -4.78 0.72 -17.51
C HIS A 207 -3.27 0.69 -17.76
N PRO A 208 -2.70 -0.48 -18.14
CA PRO A 208 -1.26 -0.62 -18.36
C PRO A 208 -0.72 0.35 -19.43
N GLU A 209 -1.40 0.48 -20.57
CA GLU A 209 -0.96 1.34 -21.68
C GLU A 209 -0.89 2.82 -21.30
N LEU A 210 -1.84 3.31 -20.49
CA LEU A 210 -1.82 4.67 -19.98
C LEU A 210 -0.58 4.93 -19.11
N VAL A 211 -0.27 3.99 -18.21
CA VAL A 211 0.91 4.11 -17.34
C VAL A 211 2.20 4.00 -18.14
N ILE A 212 2.26 3.14 -19.16
CA ILE A 212 3.42 3.04 -20.07
C ILE A 212 3.64 4.37 -20.80
N LYS A 213 2.57 4.99 -21.31
CA LYS A 213 2.66 6.31 -21.96
C LYS A 213 3.20 7.37 -20.99
N LEU A 214 2.59 7.50 -19.81
CA LEU A 214 3.04 8.46 -18.80
C LEU A 214 4.50 8.20 -18.38
N ALA A 215 4.88 6.94 -18.20
CA ALA A 215 6.25 6.56 -17.87
C ALA A 215 7.25 7.00 -18.94
N LYS A 216 6.93 6.76 -20.23
CA LYS A 216 7.76 7.23 -21.36
C LYS A 216 7.86 8.76 -21.40
N ASP A 217 6.76 9.46 -21.10
CA ASP A 217 6.72 10.92 -21.09
C ASP A 217 7.49 11.53 -19.91
N TRP A 218 7.57 10.82 -18.78
CA TRP A 218 8.13 11.33 -17.53
C TRP A 218 9.60 10.93 -17.28
N TYR A 219 9.99 9.71 -17.65
CA TYR A 219 11.28 9.12 -17.30
C TYR A 219 12.46 9.81 -18.00
N GLY A 220 13.60 9.89 -17.29
CA GLY A 220 14.86 10.47 -17.75
C GLY A 220 14.97 11.99 -17.61
N LYS A 221 13.96 12.65 -17.03
CA LYS A 221 13.90 14.13 -16.91
C LYS A 221 14.25 14.64 -15.52
N ASN A 222 14.03 13.83 -14.48
CA ASN A 222 14.22 14.21 -13.09
C ASN A 222 14.37 12.96 -12.21
N GLU A 223 15.38 12.92 -11.34
CA GLU A 223 15.68 11.74 -10.51
C GLU A 223 14.52 11.31 -9.58
N TYR A 224 13.73 12.26 -9.08
CA TYR A 224 12.59 11.98 -8.23
C TYR A 224 11.45 11.37 -9.03
N THR A 225 11.22 11.90 -10.23
CA THR A 225 10.26 11.35 -11.18
C THR A 225 10.69 9.95 -11.64
N ASP A 226 11.97 9.73 -11.89
CA ASP A 226 12.51 8.44 -12.32
C ASP A 226 12.29 7.36 -11.27
N TRP A 227 12.48 7.71 -10.00
CA TRP A 227 12.16 6.82 -8.88
C TRP A 227 10.66 6.51 -8.82
N ILE A 228 9.79 7.52 -8.99
CA ILE A 228 8.33 7.34 -9.00
C ILE A 228 7.92 6.39 -10.13
N VAL A 229 8.42 6.62 -11.34
CA VAL A 229 8.11 5.82 -12.52
C VAL A 229 8.58 4.37 -12.33
N LYS A 230 9.82 4.16 -11.84
CA LYS A 230 10.33 2.82 -11.55
C LYS A 230 9.49 2.09 -10.52
N HIS A 231 9.16 2.73 -9.40
CA HIS A 231 8.34 2.12 -8.35
C HIS A 231 6.89 1.93 -8.77
N GLY A 232 6.33 2.84 -9.59
CA GLY A 232 4.97 2.78 -10.11
C GLY A 232 4.76 1.73 -11.20
N CYS A 233 5.81 1.44 -11.98
CA CYS A 233 5.80 0.39 -13.00
C CYS A 233 6.13 -1.00 -12.46
N ARG A 234 6.33 -1.20 -11.15
CA ARG A 234 6.75 -2.48 -10.57
C ARG A 234 5.85 -3.67 -10.94
N THR A 235 4.55 -3.47 -11.08
CA THR A 235 3.65 -4.55 -11.55
C THR A 235 3.86 -4.86 -13.04
N LEU A 236 4.15 -3.87 -13.88
CA LEU A 236 4.44 -4.07 -15.30
C LEU A 236 5.81 -4.74 -15.50
N LEU A 237 6.81 -4.32 -14.72
CA LEU A 237 8.12 -4.98 -14.62
C LEU A 237 7.97 -6.45 -14.26
N LYS A 238 7.22 -6.76 -13.18
CA LYS A 238 6.99 -8.17 -12.81
C LYS A 238 6.23 -8.95 -13.88
N LYS A 239 5.43 -8.31 -14.72
CA LYS A 239 4.74 -8.96 -15.85
C LYS A 239 5.63 -9.12 -17.08
N GLY A 240 6.91 -8.71 -17.03
CA GLY A 240 7.81 -8.80 -18.18
C GLY A 240 7.42 -7.88 -19.34
N ASN A 241 6.72 -6.76 -19.07
CA ASN A 241 6.31 -5.85 -20.15
C ASN A 241 7.55 -5.28 -20.86
N ARG A 242 7.69 -5.57 -22.15
CA ARG A 242 8.91 -5.28 -22.94
C ARG A 242 9.23 -3.79 -23.02
N ASP A 243 8.23 -2.94 -23.25
CA ASP A 243 8.43 -1.49 -23.34
C ASP A 243 8.97 -0.93 -22.03
N VAL A 244 8.40 -1.35 -20.90
CA VAL A 244 8.84 -0.94 -19.57
C VAL A 244 10.22 -1.51 -19.24
N MET A 245 10.49 -2.76 -19.59
CA MET A 245 11.81 -3.38 -19.41
C MET A 245 12.89 -2.59 -20.17
N ALA A 246 12.66 -2.31 -21.45
CA ALA A 246 13.58 -1.58 -22.30
C ALA A 246 13.84 -0.16 -21.76
N MET A 247 12.80 0.54 -21.32
CA MET A 247 12.90 1.89 -20.73
C MET A 247 13.86 1.95 -19.54
N PHE A 248 13.95 0.88 -18.73
CA PHE A 248 14.87 0.81 -17.59
C PHE A 248 16.22 0.12 -17.91
N GLY A 249 16.47 -0.20 -19.18
CA GLY A 249 17.72 -0.78 -19.67
C GLY A 249 17.77 -2.31 -19.66
N TYR A 250 16.63 -3.01 -19.58
CA TYR A 250 16.56 -4.48 -19.52
C TYR A 250 16.20 -5.12 -20.88
N HIS A 251 16.72 -4.61 -21.99
CA HIS A 251 16.38 -5.09 -23.34
C HIS A 251 17.29 -6.21 -23.84
N ASP A 252 18.51 -6.33 -23.31
CA ASP A 252 19.55 -7.25 -23.79
C ASP A 252 19.38 -8.67 -23.24
N VAL A 253 18.19 -9.25 -23.39
CA VAL A 253 17.92 -10.61 -22.90
C VAL A 253 18.82 -11.63 -23.62
N ASP A 254 19.07 -11.44 -24.91
CA ASP A 254 19.77 -12.45 -25.74
C ASP A 254 21.28 -12.48 -25.53
N SER A 255 21.87 -11.43 -24.95
CA SER A 255 23.30 -11.39 -24.59
C SER A 255 23.58 -12.03 -23.22
N ILE A 256 22.54 -12.37 -22.46
CA ILE A 256 22.66 -12.91 -21.10
C ILE A 256 22.45 -14.42 -21.09
N GLU A 257 23.45 -15.20 -20.70
CA GLU A 257 23.35 -16.65 -20.63
C GLU A 257 23.10 -17.13 -19.19
N VAL A 258 22.33 -18.22 -19.07
CA VAL A 258 22.08 -18.90 -17.79
C VAL A 258 22.63 -20.31 -17.92
N GLU A 259 23.46 -20.68 -16.96
CA GLU A 259 24.13 -21.99 -16.92
C GLU A 259 23.90 -22.68 -15.57
N ASP A 260 24.02 -24.01 -15.57
CA ASP A 260 23.98 -24.88 -14.39
C ASP A 260 22.81 -24.63 -13.43
N PHE A 261 21.61 -24.39 -13.98
CA PHE A 261 20.42 -24.27 -13.15
C PHE A 261 20.13 -25.59 -12.43
N CYS A 262 20.16 -25.55 -11.10
CA CYS A 262 19.91 -26.67 -10.23
C CYS A 262 18.79 -26.32 -9.25
N LEU A 263 17.86 -27.25 -9.03
CA LEU A 263 16.80 -27.16 -8.02
C LEU A 263 16.87 -28.41 -7.14
N ALA A 264 17.00 -28.23 -5.84
CA ALA A 264 17.07 -29.32 -4.88
C ALA A 264 16.43 -28.93 -3.54
N PRO A 265 15.77 -29.88 -2.84
CA PRO A 265 15.45 -31.23 -3.28
C PRO A 265 14.32 -31.27 -4.34
N SER A 266 14.13 -32.41 -5.00
CA SER A 266 13.00 -32.64 -5.94
C SER A 266 11.66 -32.85 -5.23
N ALA A 267 11.67 -33.07 -3.91
CA ALA A 267 10.50 -33.07 -3.05
C ALA A 267 10.81 -32.35 -1.73
N VAL A 268 9.92 -31.49 -1.26
CA VAL A 268 10.08 -30.67 -0.05
C VAL A 268 8.83 -30.77 0.82
N SER A 269 8.98 -30.82 2.13
CA SER A 269 7.83 -30.87 3.05
C SER A 269 7.33 -29.44 3.36
N ILE A 270 6.05 -29.28 3.64
CA ILE A 270 5.52 -27.99 4.12
C ILE A 270 6.24 -27.62 5.43
N GLY A 271 6.73 -26.39 5.52
CA GLY A 271 7.60 -25.95 6.62
C GLY A 271 9.09 -25.96 6.27
N GLU A 272 9.51 -26.72 5.27
CA GLU A 272 10.90 -26.78 4.83
C GLU A 272 11.18 -25.77 3.71
N ASP A 273 12.42 -25.82 3.20
CA ASP A 273 12.92 -24.88 2.24
C ASP A 273 13.46 -25.59 1.00
N ILE A 274 13.18 -25.03 -0.17
CA ILE A 274 13.80 -25.43 -1.43
C ILE A 274 14.96 -24.52 -1.75
N VAL A 275 16.02 -25.08 -2.33
CA VAL A 275 17.21 -24.35 -2.75
C VAL A 275 17.35 -24.46 -4.26
N PHE A 276 17.70 -23.35 -4.91
CA PHE A 276 18.07 -23.34 -6.31
C PHE A 276 19.30 -22.50 -6.54
N SER A 277 20.11 -22.89 -7.51
CA SER A 277 21.32 -22.21 -7.89
C SER A 277 21.49 -22.16 -9.40
N PHE A 278 22.27 -21.19 -9.87
CA PHE A 278 22.57 -20.99 -11.29
C PHE A 278 23.74 -20.02 -11.43
N TYR A 279 24.36 -20.03 -12.61
CA TYR A 279 25.24 -18.96 -13.06
C TYR A 279 24.54 -18.07 -14.06
N ILE A 280 24.92 -16.80 -14.06
CA ILE A 280 24.57 -15.85 -15.11
C ILE A 280 25.84 -15.24 -15.69
N SER A 281 25.88 -15.08 -16.99
CA SER A 281 26.95 -14.40 -17.71
C SER A 281 26.39 -13.47 -18.78
N ALA A 282 27.13 -12.44 -19.16
CA ALA A 282 26.76 -11.55 -20.26
C ALA A 282 27.89 -11.49 -21.29
N LYS A 283 27.54 -11.58 -22.58
CA LYS A 283 28.50 -11.44 -23.71
C LYS A 283 28.95 -10.00 -23.96
N GLU A 284 28.22 -9.05 -23.39
CA GLU A 284 28.46 -7.61 -23.45
C GLU A 284 27.96 -7.02 -22.13
N ALA A 285 28.43 -5.83 -21.78
CA ALA A 285 27.99 -5.16 -20.56
C ALA A 285 26.46 -4.93 -20.60
N ALA A 286 25.75 -5.52 -19.65
CA ALA A 286 24.29 -5.56 -19.67
C ALA A 286 23.69 -5.35 -18.28
N LYS A 287 22.55 -4.64 -18.24
CA LYS A 287 21.78 -4.52 -17.01
C LYS A 287 20.85 -5.71 -16.87
N VAL A 288 20.94 -6.40 -15.74
CA VAL A 288 20.23 -7.65 -15.49
C VAL A 288 19.28 -7.50 -14.33
N ARG A 289 18.00 -7.76 -14.59
CA ARG A 289 16.94 -7.97 -13.60
C ARG A 289 16.71 -9.47 -13.44
N LEU A 290 17.04 -9.98 -12.26
CA LEU A 290 16.86 -11.40 -11.91
C LEU A 290 15.63 -11.58 -11.03
N GLU A 291 14.74 -12.46 -11.46
CA GLU A 291 13.53 -12.84 -10.76
C GLU A 291 13.35 -14.36 -10.85
N TYR A 292 12.52 -14.91 -9.97
CA TYR A 292 12.03 -16.28 -10.12
C TYR A 292 10.54 -16.31 -9.86
N GLY A 293 9.87 -17.20 -10.59
CA GLY A 293 8.46 -17.48 -10.42
C GLY A 293 8.25 -18.82 -9.74
N ILE A 294 7.35 -18.88 -8.76
CA ILE A 294 6.80 -20.15 -8.26
C ILE A 294 5.36 -20.27 -8.70
N ASP A 295 5.03 -21.37 -9.37
CA ASP A 295 3.66 -21.77 -9.66
C ASP A 295 3.09 -22.57 -8.50
N TYR A 296 2.42 -21.87 -7.58
CA TYR A 296 1.85 -22.50 -6.40
C TYR A 296 0.60 -23.29 -6.71
N VAL A 297 0.55 -24.54 -6.26
CA VAL A 297 -0.70 -25.30 -6.21
C VAL A 297 -1.63 -24.65 -5.17
N LYS A 298 -2.88 -24.45 -5.57
CA LYS A 298 -3.94 -23.91 -4.71
C LYS A 298 -4.87 -25.03 -4.27
N ALA A 299 -5.75 -24.74 -3.30
CA ALA A 299 -6.75 -25.70 -2.79
C ALA A 299 -7.61 -26.36 -3.88
N ASN A 300 -7.80 -25.69 -5.02
CA ASN A 300 -8.57 -26.20 -6.15
C ASN A 300 -7.72 -26.91 -7.22
N GLY A 301 -6.45 -27.24 -6.91
CA GLY A 301 -5.50 -27.89 -7.82
C GLY A 301 -4.93 -26.98 -8.92
N ARG A 302 -5.41 -25.75 -9.09
CA ARG A 302 -4.85 -24.81 -10.07
C ARG A 302 -3.49 -24.31 -9.61
N ARG A 303 -2.61 -24.03 -10.56
CA ARG A 303 -1.33 -23.36 -10.33
C ARG A 303 -1.46 -21.85 -10.52
N ASN A 304 -0.97 -21.08 -9.55
CA ASN A 304 -0.91 -19.62 -9.62
C ASN A 304 0.52 -19.12 -9.46
N ARG A 305 1.01 -18.43 -10.49
CA ARG A 305 2.35 -17.85 -10.50
C ARG A 305 2.49 -16.71 -9.48
N LYS A 306 3.57 -16.76 -8.70
CA LYS A 306 4.05 -15.65 -7.88
C LYS A 306 5.50 -15.36 -8.23
N ILE A 307 5.79 -14.10 -8.56
CA ILE A 307 7.13 -13.65 -8.92
C ILE A 307 7.81 -12.97 -7.73
N PHE A 308 9.06 -13.38 -7.51
CA PHE A 308 9.97 -12.90 -6.49
C PHE A 308 11.20 -12.30 -7.15
N GLN A 309 11.68 -11.18 -6.61
CA GLN A 309 12.90 -10.54 -7.10
C GLN A 309 14.12 -11.14 -6.42
N ILE A 310 15.16 -11.43 -7.20
CA ILE A 310 16.46 -11.89 -6.72
C ILE A 310 17.39 -10.69 -6.56
N SER A 311 17.67 -9.99 -7.66
CA SER A 311 18.57 -8.83 -7.69
C SER A 311 18.39 -8.00 -8.96
N GLU A 312 18.94 -6.79 -8.96
CA GLU A 312 19.20 -6.00 -10.16
C GLU A 312 20.68 -5.65 -10.14
N ILE A 313 21.40 -5.96 -11.22
CA ILE A 313 22.85 -5.77 -11.32
C ILE A 313 23.23 -5.22 -12.70
N LEU A 314 24.42 -4.65 -12.80
CA LEU A 314 25.14 -4.49 -14.06
C LEU A 314 26.15 -5.64 -14.11
N LEU A 315 26.18 -6.38 -15.22
CA LEU A 315 27.24 -7.33 -15.53
C LEU A 315 28.17 -6.68 -16.54
N ASP A 316 29.48 -6.78 -16.31
CA ASP A 316 30.49 -6.41 -17.30
C ASP A 316 30.63 -7.50 -18.38
N ASP A 317 31.35 -7.16 -19.46
CA ASP A 317 31.63 -8.09 -20.56
C ASP A 317 32.34 -9.37 -20.07
N ASN A 318 31.77 -10.53 -20.40
CA ASN A 318 32.19 -11.87 -20.00
C ASN A 318 32.22 -12.10 -18.47
N GLU A 319 31.60 -11.23 -17.67
CA GLU A 319 31.47 -11.45 -16.24
C GLU A 319 30.51 -12.61 -15.98
N LYS A 320 30.97 -13.61 -15.23
CA LYS A 320 30.16 -14.75 -14.77
C LYS A 320 29.93 -14.66 -13.27
N LYS A 321 28.67 -14.79 -12.84
CA LYS A 321 28.27 -14.65 -11.44
C LYS A 321 27.40 -15.81 -10.98
N PHE A 322 27.71 -16.35 -9.81
CA PHE A 322 26.95 -17.41 -9.16
C PHE A 322 25.84 -16.86 -8.26
N TYR A 323 24.69 -17.54 -8.27
CA TYR A 323 23.59 -17.30 -7.35
C TYR A 323 23.15 -18.61 -6.71
N GLU A 324 22.91 -18.56 -5.40
CA GLU A 324 22.20 -19.60 -4.66
C GLU A 324 21.10 -18.93 -3.83
N LYS A 325 19.87 -19.42 -3.96
CA LYS A 325 18.69 -18.88 -3.30
C LYS A 325 17.92 -19.98 -2.61
N LYS A 326 17.38 -19.60 -1.45
CA LYS A 326 16.53 -20.43 -0.61
C LYS A 326 15.12 -19.85 -0.58
N HIS A 327 14.11 -20.70 -0.72
CA HIS A 327 12.69 -20.31 -0.62
C HIS A 327 11.96 -21.19 0.39
N SER A 328 11.28 -20.56 1.34
CA SER A 328 10.56 -21.25 2.41
C SER A 328 9.13 -21.59 2.04
N PHE A 329 8.72 -22.82 2.35
CA PHE A 329 7.35 -23.32 2.27
C PHE A 329 6.69 -23.40 3.66
N ALA A 330 7.24 -22.70 4.66
CA ALA A 330 6.55 -22.49 5.92
C ALA A 330 5.29 -21.66 5.70
N ASP A 331 4.17 -22.13 6.29
CA ASP A 331 2.91 -21.42 6.21
C ASP A 331 3.00 -20.05 6.89
N LEU A 332 2.41 -19.06 6.21
CA LEU A 332 2.34 -17.68 6.66
C LEU A 332 0.88 -17.29 6.88
N SER A 333 0.63 -16.26 7.70
CA SER A 333 -0.71 -15.68 7.85
C SER A 333 -1.33 -15.23 6.52
N THR A 334 -0.49 -14.89 5.53
CA THR A 334 -0.92 -14.44 4.19
C THR A 334 -0.88 -15.55 3.12
N ARG A 335 -0.35 -16.73 3.44
CA ARG A 335 -0.19 -17.82 2.48
C ARG A 335 -0.16 -19.18 3.17
N ARG A 336 -1.16 -19.99 2.84
CA ARG A 336 -1.16 -21.42 3.07
C ARG A 336 -0.69 -22.15 1.82
N HIS A 337 0.16 -23.16 2.01
CA HIS A 337 0.64 -24.05 0.96
C HIS A 337 -0.22 -25.32 0.90
N TYR A 338 -0.24 -25.96 -0.27
CA TYR A 338 -1.04 -27.15 -0.53
C TYR A 338 -0.14 -28.18 -1.19
N PRO A 339 -0.16 -29.46 -0.77
CA PRO A 339 0.65 -30.49 -1.41
C PRO A 339 0.36 -30.61 -2.92
N GLY A 340 1.34 -31.10 -3.66
CA GLY A 340 1.26 -31.32 -5.11
C GLY A 340 2.48 -30.78 -5.85
N THR A 341 2.50 -31.02 -7.16
CA THR A 341 3.59 -30.61 -8.02
C THR A 341 3.56 -29.09 -8.27
N HIS A 342 4.61 -28.42 -7.83
CA HIS A 342 4.90 -27.00 -8.03
C HIS A 342 5.97 -26.82 -9.10
N SER A 343 6.11 -25.60 -9.64
CA SER A 343 7.21 -25.26 -10.56
C SER A 343 7.98 -24.05 -10.05
N LEU A 344 9.30 -24.08 -10.21
CA LEU A 344 10.17 -22.91 -10.04
C LEU A 344 10.80 -22.56 -11.39
N THR A 345 10.64 -21.31 -11.84
CA THR A 345 11.22 -20.81 -13.11
C THR A 345 12.08 -19.59 -12.84
N LEU A 346 13.31 -19.59 -13.38
CA LEU A 346 14.17 -18.42 -13.43
C LEU A 346 13.72 -17.47 -14.56
N ILE A 347 13.64 -16.18 -14.23
CA ILE A 347 13.22 -15.11 -15.12
C ILE A 347 14.35 -14.08 -15.18
N VAL A 348 14.80 -13.79 -16.40
CA VAL A 348 15.88 -12.83 -16.66
C VAL A 348 15.33 -11.75 -17.56
N ASN A 349 15.40 -10.48 -17.13
CA ASN A 349 14.90 -9.34 -17.89
C ASN A 349 13.45 -9.51 -18.39
N GLY A 350 12.62 -10.19 -17.59
CA GLY A 350 11.21 -10.45 -17.90
C GLY A 350 10.92 -11.66 -18.79
N VAL A 351 11.95 -12.40 -19.20
CA VAL A 351 11.82 -13.61 -20.02
C VAL A 351 12.15 -14.85 -19.19
N GLU A 352 11.27 -15.85 -19.24
CA GLU A 352 11.52 -17.16 -18.62
C GLU A 352 12.68 -17.86 -19.34
N ARG A 353 13.65 -18.39 -18.58
CA ARG A 353 14.84 -19.05 -19.14
C ARG A 353 14.84 -20.55 -18.91
N CYS A 354 14.73 -20.95 -17.65
CA CYS A 354 14.78 -22.35 -17.24
C CYS A 354 13.92 -22.54 -15.99
N GLY A 355 13.44 -23.75 -15.78
CA GLY A 355 12.67 -24.08 -14.60
C GLY A 355 12.54 -25.59 -14.43
N GLN A 356 12.20 -25.99 -13.21
CA GLN A 356 11.99 -27.39 -12.85
C GLN A 356 10.76 -27.52 -11.95
N ASP A 357 10.07 -28.64 -12.11
CA ASP A 357 8.99 -29.04 -11.20
C ASP A 357 9.59 -29.72 -9.97
N PHE A 358 8.92 -29.56 -8.83
CA PHE A 358 9.23 -30.24 -7.58
C PHE A 358 7.92 -30.59 -6.86
N GLU A 359 7.96 -31.63 -6.03
CA GLU A 359 6.80 -32.07 -5.26
C GLU A 359 6.78 -31.39 -3.90
N LEU A 360 5.66 -30.74 -3.54
CA LEU A 360 5.43 -30.29 -2.17
C LEU A 360 4.64 -31.37 -1.44
N VAL A 361 5.19 -31.91 -0.36
CA VAL A 361 4.56 -32.93 0.49
C VAL A 361 4.17 -32.36 1.85
N MET A 362 3.37 -33.10 2.59
CA MET A 362 2.87 -32.71 3.92
C MET A 362 3.98 -32.56 4.95
#